data_AF-A0A838F957-F1
#
_entry.id   AF-A0A838F957-F1
#
_cell.length_a   1.000
_cell.length_b   1.000
_cell.length_c   1.000
_cell.angle_alpha   90.00
_cell.angle_beta   90.00
_cell.angle_gamma   90.00
#
_symmetry.space_group_name_H-M   'P 1'
#
loop_
_entity.id
_entity.type
_entity.pdbx_description
1 polymer ?
#
loop_
_entity_poly.entity_id
_entity_poly.type
_entity_poly.pdbx_seq_one_letter_code
_entity_poly.pdbx_strand_id
1 'polypeptide(L)' 'METTKKEKKFDTVKMMREIRDRISAETQNMTFEELKAYIDKQLSISKTKRIGQ' A
#
# COMPACT_ATOMS: atom_id res chain seq x y z
N MET A 1 -8.82 6.55 40.13
CA MET A 1 -9.61 6.36 38.89
C MET A 1 -8.69 5.75 37.85
N GLU A 2 -8.77 4.44 37.67
CA GLU A 2 -7.96 3.74 36.67
C GLU A 2 -8.57 3.99 35.29
N THR A 3 -7.83 4.70 34.44
CA THR A 3 -8.24 4.95 33.07
C THR A 3 -8.03 3.66 32.28
N THR A 4 -9.12 3.03 31.87
CA THR A 4 -9.10 1.91 30.92
C THR A 4 -8.48 2.39 29.61
N LYS A 5 -7.16 2.18 29.47
CA LYS A 5 -6.44 2.36 28.20
C LYS A 5 -7.07 1.39 27.20
N LYS A 6 -7.98 1.90 26.36
CA LYS A 6 -8.36 1.23 25.11
C LYS A 6 -7.08 1.08 24.30
N GLU A 7 -6.42 -0.07 24.40
CA GLU A 7 -5.36 -0.45 23.49
C GLU A 7 -5.91 -0.30 22.07
N LYS A 8 -5.33 0.62 21.29
CA LYS A 8 -5.59 0.67 19.86
C LYS A 8 -4.98 -0.60 19.29
N LYS A 9 -5.77 -1.68 19.21
CA LYS A 9 -5.36 -3.02 18.73
C LYS A 9 -4.87 -3.02 17.27
N PHE A 10 -4.93 -1.89 16.58
CA PHE A 10 -4.54 -1.76 15.19
C PHE A 10 -3.86 -0.41 14.96
N ASP A 11 -2.56 -0.44 14.74
CA ASP A 11 -1.80 0.72 14.31
C ASP A 11 -1.87 0.82 12.78
N THR A 12 -2.83 1.63 12.31
CA THR A 12 -3.03 1.92 10.89
C THR A 12 -1.82 2.57 10.25
N VAL A 13 -1.05 3.37 11.01
CA VAL A 13 0.15 4.05 10.51
C VAL A 13 1.25 3.04 10.29
N LYS A 14 1.46 2.14 11.25
CA LYS A 14 2.42 1.04 11.12
C LYS A 14 2.10 0.16 9.92
N MET A 15 0.83 -0.22 9.75
CA MET A 15 0.38 -1.00 8.59
C MET A 15 0.68 -0.29 7.27
N MET A 16 0.34 1.00 7.14
CA MET A 16 0.60 1.77 5.92
C MET A 16 2.11 1.90 5.65
N ARG A 17 2.92 2.02 6.69
CA ARG A 17 4.38 2.08 6.59
C ARG A 17 4.95 0.78 6.05
N GLU A 18 4.52 -0.36 6.60
CA GLU A 18 4.93 -1.69 6.16
C GLU A 18 4.53 -1.98 4.71
N ILE A 19 3.30 -1.59 4.30
CA ILE A 19 2.83 -1.75 2.92
C ILE A 19 3.71 -0.94 1.97
N ARG A 20 3.98 0.33 2.29
CA ARG A 20 4.86 1.16 1.47
C ARG A 20 6.25 0.56 1.37
N ASP A 21 6.84 0.17 2.49
CA ASP A 21 8.20 -0.37 2.52
C ASP A 21 8.31 -1.67 1.70
N ARG A 22 7.27 -2.50 1.72
CA ARG A 22 7.16 -3.69 0.85
C ARG A 22 7.09 -3.32 -0.63
N ILE A 23 6.21 -2.39 -1.01
CA ILE A 23 6.11 -1.92 -2.40
C ILE A 23 7.46 -1.34 -2.86
N SER A 24 8.11 -0.55 -2.01
CA SER A 24 9.44 -0.01 -2.30
C SER A 24 10.46 -1.12 -2.51
N ALA A 25 10.54 -2.12 -1.64
CA ALA A 25 11.46 -3.25 -1.81
C ALA A 25 11.19 -4.04 -3.10
N GLU A 26 9.91 -4.24 -3.46
CA GLU A 26 9.51 -4.94 -4.70
C GLU A 26 9.85 -4.14 -5.96
N THR A 27 9.80 -2.81 -5.90
CA THR A 27 9.91 -1.92 -7.07
C THR A 27 11.24 -1.18 -7.21
N GLN A 28 12.11 -1.22 -6.20
CA GLN A 28 13.35 -0.44 -6.14
C GLN A 28 14.33 -0.72 -7.28
N ASN A 29 14.36 -1.97 -7.79
CA ASN A 29 15.27 -2.39 -8.85
C ASN A 29 14.59 -2.53 -10.22
N MET A 30 13.33 -2.09 -10.34
CA MET A 30 12.60 -2.15 -11.60
C MET A 30 12.95 -0.97 -12.49
N THR A 31 13.08 -1.22 -13.78
CA THR A 31 13.12 -0.19 -14.81
C THR A 31 11.77 0.50 -14.95
N PHE A 32 11.73 1.64 -15.65
CA PHE A 32 10.48 2.36 -15.90
C PHE A 32 9.40 1.48 -16.57
N GLU A 33 9.79 0.62 -17.51
CA GLU A 33 8.85 -0.27 -18.21
C GLU A 33 8.28 -1.34 -17.27
N GLU A 34 9.12 -1.92 -16.42
CA GLU A 34 8.71 -2.91 -15.41
C GLU A 34 7.80 -2.28 -14.35
N LEU A 35 8.12 -1.07 -13.88
CA LEU A 35 7.27 -0.28 -12.99
C LEU A 35 5.90 -0.01 -13.60
N LYS A 36 5.86 0.40 -14.87
CA LYS A 36 4.62 0.66 -15.59
C LYS A 36 3.77 -0.61 -15.70
N ALA A 37 4.37 -1.73 -16.10
CA ALA A 37 3.70 -3.01 -16.17
C ALA A 37 3.21 -3.49 -14.79
N TYR A 38 3.98 -3.26 -13.74
CA TYR A 38 3.58 -3.55 -12.36
C TYR A 38 2.33 -2.75 -11.96
N ILE A 39 2.30 -1.44 -12.22
CA ILE A 39 1.15 -0.59 -11.92
C ILE A 39 -0.07 -1.01 -12.74
N ASP A 40 0.10 -1.25 -14.04
CA ASP A 40 -0.99 -1.70 -14.91
C ASP A 40 -1.58 -3.04 -14.44
N LYS A 41 -0.72 -3.97 -14.01
CA LYS A 41 -1.15 -5.25 -13.42
C LYS A 41 -1.96 -5.02 -12.14
N GLN A 42 -1.50 -4.18 -11.22
CA GLN A 42 -2.23 -3.88 -9.98
C GLN A 42 -3.57 -3.18 -10.26
N LEU A 43 -3.62 -2.28 -11.25
CA LEU A 43 -4.85 -1.62 -11.71
C LEU A 43 -5.81 -2.55 -12.46
N SER A 44 -5.33 -3.66 -13.04
CA SER A 44 -6.19 -4.67 -13.66
C SER A 44 -6.86 -5.59 -12.62
N ILE A 45 -6.14 -5.88 -11.52
CA ILE A 45 -6.62 -6.73 -10.42
C ILE A 45 -7.62 -5.95 -9.56
N SER A 46 -7.24 -4.72 -9.19
CA SER A 46 -8.14 -3.80 -8.52
C SER A 46 -9.14 -3.31 -9.57
N LYS A 47 -10.38 -3.79 -9.57
CA LYS A 47 -11.47 -3.32 -10.46
C LYS A 47 -11.89 -1.87 -10.17
N THR A 48 -10.92 -1.02 -9.88
CA THR A 48 -11.05 0.37 -9.46
C THR A 48 -11.34 1.21 -10.69
N LYS A 49 -12.37 2.04 -10.58
CA LYS A 49 -12.75 2.95 -11.65
C LYS A 49 -11.60 3.93 -11.87
N ARG A 50 -11.08 4.01 -13.10
CA ARG A 50 -10.09 5.02 -13.45
C ARG A 50 -10.77 6.38 -13.35
N ILE A 51 -10.17 7.29 -12.58
CA ILE A 51 -10.71 8.63 -12.39
C ILE A 51 -10.46 9.41 -13.70
N GLY A 52 -11.52 9.88 -14.35
CA GLY A 52 -11.43 10.69 -15.57
C GLY A 52 -11.37 9.94 -16.91
N GLN A 53 -11.66 8.63 -16.94
CA GLN A 53 -12.00 7.89 -18.16
C GLN A 53 -13.52 7.78 -18.36
#